data_AF-A0A1P8YD75-F1
#
_entry.id   AF-A0A1P8YD75-F1
#
_cell.length_a   1.000
_cell.length_b   1.000
_cell.length_c   1.000
_cell.angle_alpha   90.00
_cell.angle_beta   90.00
_cell.angle_gamma   90.00
#
_symmetry.space_group_name_H-M   'P 1'
#
loop_
_entity.id
_entity.type
_entity.pdbx_description
1 polymer ?
#
loop_
_entity_poly.entity_id
_entity_poly.type
_entity_poly.pdbx_seq_one_letter_code
_entity_poly.pdbx_strand_id
1 'polypeptide(L)'
;MLPNGALSAPELVTIGVAARDESHEVLLLPCSSMVQGLAALAVHDPGRAAVDDVFAMSEAAATTRWGSLRVATERALTLMGTCEAGDGLGLIGREVVVIAPDPAEAGRRLIDQVLGVGGELLTLLLGAEIPAGFADLLSEHVAARHQGVEVLIYEGGQSGDLLQLGVE
;
A
#
# COMPACT_ATOMS: atom_id res chain seq x y z
N MET A 1 1.36 15.48 -4.21
CA MET A 1 1.65 15.23 -2.78
C MET A 1 0.91 13.98 -2.34
N LEU A 2 1.52 13.14 -1.51
CA LEU A 2 0.85 11.99 -0.90
C LEU A 2 0.70 12.26 0.61
N PRO A 3 -0.51 12.30 1.17
CA PRO A 3 -0.73 12.74 2.55
C PRO A 3 -0.47 11.65 3.60
N ASN A 4 0.00 10.45 3.23
CA ASN A 4 0.20 9.30 4.13
C ASN A 4 -1.03 8.98 5.01
N GLY A 5 -2.24 9.22 4.48
CA GLY A 5 -3.50 9.04 5.21
C GLY A 5 -3.84 10.15 6.20
N ALA A 6 -3.04 11.22 6.29
CA ALA A 6 -3.24 12.33 7.23
C ALA A 6 -4.37 13.29 6.84
N LEU A 7 -4.85 13.24 5.59
CA LEU A 7 -5.91 14.10 5.08
C LEU A 7 -7.08 13.25 4.56
N SER A 8 -8.29 13.66 4.91
CA SER A 8 -9.51 13.09 4.36
C SER A 8 -9.74 13.54 2.90
N ALA A 9 -10.57 12.80 2.17
CA ALA A 9 -10.91 13.17 0.78
C ALA A 9 -11.51 14.58 0.65
N PRO A 10 -12.43 15.04 1.53
CA PRO A 10 -12.90 16.43 1.49
C PRO A 10 -11.79 17.45 1.70
N GLU A 11 -10.87 17.22 2.64
CA GLU A 11 -9.73 18.12 2.89
C GLU A 11 -8.80 18.20 1.69
N LEU A 12 -8.53 17.07 1.03
CA LEU A 12 -7.73 17.04 -0.20
C LEU A 12 -8.38 17.83 -1.33
N VAL A 13 -9.71 17.75 -1.49
CA VAL A 13 -10.44 18.56 -2.47
C VAL A 13 -10.35 20.04 -2.12
N THR A 14 -10.55 20.41 -0.86
CA THR A 14 -10.44 21.81 -0.41
C THR A 14 -9.05 22.37 -0.69
N ILE A 15 -8.00 21.65 -0.32
CA ILE A 15 -6.60 22.05 -0.59
C ILE A 15 -6.36 22.13 -2.10
N GLY A 16 -6.83 21.14 -2.87
CA GLY A 16 -6.68 21.13 -4.32
C GLY A 16 -7.37 22.31 -5.00
N VAL A 17 -8.55 22.73 -4.53
CA VAL A 17 -9.23 23.93 -5.02
C VAL A 17 -8.45 25.20 -4.64
N ALA A 18 -7.99 25.30 -3.40
CA ALA A 18 -7.26 26.47 -2.91
C ALA A 18 -5.88 26.64 -3.57
N ALA A 19 -5.25 25.55 -4.02
CA ALA A 19 -3.95 25.56 -4.66
C ALA A 19 -3.98 25.82 -6.18
N ARG A 20 -5.16 25.88 -6.80
CA ARG A 20 -5.31 26.20 -8.23
C ARG A 20 -5.30 27.72 -8.44
N ASP A 21 -4.52 28.17 -9.42
CA ASP A 21 -4.50 29.56 -9.87
C ASP A 21 -4.22 29.65 -11.39
N GLU A 22 -4.02 30.86 -11.93
CA GLU A 22 -3.77 31.07 -13.36
C GLU A 22 -2.49 30.40 -13.88
N SER A 23 -1.57 30.03 -12.98
CA SER A 23 -0.27 29.41 -13.28
C SER A 23 -0.14 27.96 -12.81
N HIS A 24 -1.06 27.47 -11.97
CA HIS A 24 -1.00 26.13 -11.37
C HIS A 24 -2.28 25.34 -11.61
N GLU A 25 -2.15 24.23 -12.33
CA GLU A 25 -3.17 23.18 -12.38
C GLU A 25 -2.92 22.13 -11.30
N VAL A 26 -3.99 21.73 -10.62
CA VAL A 26 -3.95 20.66 -9.60
C VAL A 26 -4.91 19.56 -9.99
N LEU A 27 -4.38 18.36 -10.19
CA LEU A 27 -5.11 17.16 -10.56
C LEU A 27 -5.03 16.14 -9.42
N LEU A 28 -6.12 15.42 -9.17
CA LEU A 28 -6.22 14.44 -8.10
C LEU A 28 -6.23 13.03 -8.71
N LEU A 29 -5.38 12.16 -8.18
CA LEU A 29 -5.29 10.76 -8.58
C LEU A 29 -6.11 9.88 -7.63
N PRO A 30 -6.99 9.01 -8.14
CA PRO A 30 -7.82 8.15 -7.30
C PRO A 30 -7.00 6.96 -6.75
N CYS A 31 -6.33 7.16 -5.62
CA CYS A 31 -5.60 6.12 -4.92
C CYS A 31 -6.34 5.69 -3.65
N SER A 32 -6.38 4.37 -3.39
CA SER A 32 -6.92 3.78 -2.15
C SER A 32 -5.83 3.35 -1.17
N SER A 33 -4.58 3.32 -1.61
CA SER A 33 -3.39 3.04 -0.81
C SER A 33 -2.21 3.90 -1.27
N MET A 34 -1.24 4.08 -0.38
CA MET A 34 -0.02 4.84 -0.63
C MET A 34 0.85 4.19 -1.69
N VAL A 35 0.90 2.86 -1.76
CA VAL A 35 1.67 2.15 -2.78
C VAL A 35 1.11 2.37 -4.20
N GLN A 36 -0.20 2.57 -4.34
CA GLN A 36 -0.79 2.98 -5.63
C GLN A 36 -0.34 4.41 -6.01
N GLY A 37 -0.20 5.29 -5.01
CA GLY A 37 0.36 6.62 -5.19
C GLY A 37 1.83 6.59 -5.61
N LEU A 38 2.62 5.68 -5.05
CA LEU A 38 4.01 5.46 -5.45
C LEU A 38 4.10 4.94 -6.89
N ALA A 39 3.29 3.96 -7.26
CA ALA A 39 3.22 3.45 -8.63
C ALA A 39 2.83 4.55 -9.63
N ALA A 40 1.86 5.39 -9.27
CA ALA A 40 1.50 6.56 -10.08
C ALA A 40 2.66 7.55 -10.23
N LEU A 41 3.39 7.84 -9.14
CA LEU A 41 4.55 8.74 -9.19
C LEU A 41 5.71 8.15 -10.01
N ALA A 42 5.88 6.83 -10.03
CA ALA A 42 6.95 6.16 -10.75
C ALA A 42 6.83 6.35 -12.28
N VAL A 43 5.62 6.59 -12.80
CA VAL A 43 5.37 6.79 -14.24
C VAL A 43 5.18 8.26 -14.64
N HIS A 44 5.29 9.18 -13.68
CA HIS A 44 5.14 10.62 -13.93
C HIS A 44 6.20 11.13 -14.90
N ASP A 45 5.76 11.90 -15.91
CA ASP A 45 6.63 12.50 -16.92
C ASP A 45 6.33 14.00 -17.07
N PRO A 46 7.19 14.89 -16.56
CA PRO A 46 6.97 16.33 -16.62
C PRO A 46 7.06 16.90 -18.05
N GLY A 47 7.51 16.11 -19.02
CA GLY A 47 7.51 16.49 -20.44
C GLY A 47 6.18 16.24 -21.15
N ARG A 48 5.23 15.52 -20.53
CA ARG A 48 3.90 15.23 -21.12
C ARG A 48 2.90 16.34 -20.84
N ALA A 49 1.87 16.39 -21.68
CA ALA A 49 0.69 17.18 -21.36
C ALA A 49 0.05 16.64 -20.06
N ALA A 50 -0.37 17.53 -19.16
CA ALA A 50 -0.86 17.14 -17.84
C ALA A 50 -2.01 16.13 -17.88
N VAL A 51 -2.89 16.23 -18.87
CA VAL A 51 -4.00 15.28 -19.05
C VAL A 51 -3.54 13.87 -19.43
N ASP A 52 -2.51 13.76 -20.26
CA ASP A 52 -1.96 12.48 -20.71
C ASP A 52 -1.12 11.84 -19.58
N ASP A 53 -0.39 12.67 -18.84
CA ASP A 53 0.37 12.27 -17.67
C ASP A 53 -0.56 11.72 -16.57
N VAL A 54 -1.62 12.45 -16.22
CA VAL A 54 -2.61 11.98 -15.24
C VAL A 54 -3.34 10.73 -15.67
N PHE A 55 -3.58 10.55 -16.98
CA PHE A 55 -4.14 9.29 -17.48
C PHE A 55 -3.18 8.13 -17.19
N ALA A 56 -1.91 8.23 -17.59
CA ALA A 56 -0.90 7.20 -17.36
C ALA A 56 -0.68 6.91 -15.86
N MET A 57 -0.60 7.97 -15.05
CA MET A 57 -0.48 7.85 -13.59
C MET A 57 -1.71 7.16 -12.96
N SER A 58 -2.91 7.47 -13.45
CA SER A 58 -4.15 6.84 -12.97
C SER A 58 -4.21 5.36 -13.38
N GLU A 59 -3.75 5.01 -14.58
CA GLU A 59 -3.65 3.62 -15.01
C GLU A 59 -2.69 2.84 -14.11
N ALA A 60 -1.49 3.36 -13.85
CA ALA A 60 -0.51 2.71 -12.97
C ALA A 60 -1.05 2.50 -11.55
N ALA A 61 -1.72 3.51 -10.97
CA ALA A 61 -2.39 3.34 -9.68
C ALA A 61 -3.46 2.25 -9.71
N ALA A 62 -4.27 2.19 -10.78
CA ALA A 62 -5.38 1.26 -10.91
C ALA A 62 -4.94 -0.19 -11.14
N THR A 63 -3.84 -0.42 -11.85
CA THR A 63 -3.30 -1.76 -12.11
C THR A 63 -2.49 -2.33 -10.95
N THR A 64 -1.98 -1.46 -10.08
CA THR A 64 -1.24 -1.86 -8.88
C THR A 64 -2.16 -2.65 -7.93
N ARG A 65 -1.87 -3.94 -7.77
CA ARG A 65 -2.50 -4.75 -6.72
C ARG A 65 -1.91 -4.34 -5.39
N TRP A 66 -2.75 -4.14 -4.39
CA TRP A 66 -2.29 -3.63 -3.11
C TRP A 66 -2.94 -4.32 -1.92
N GLY A 67 -2.25 -4.25 -0.78
CA GLY A 67 -2.69 -4.80 0.48
C GLY A 67 -2.07 -4.09 1.67
N SER A 68 -2.46 -4.50 2.87
CA SER A 68 -1.89 -3.99 4.11
C SER A 68 -1.84 -5.07 5.18
N LEU A 69 -0.92 -4.91 6.13
CA LEU A 69 -0.81 -5.75 7.31
C LEU A 69 -1.09 -4.90 8.54
N ARG A 70 -1.95 -5.40 9.42
CA ARG A 70 -2.36 -4.73 10.67
C ARG A 70 -2.26 -5.67 11.85
N VAL A 71 -2.21 -5.11 13.04
CA VAL A 71 -2.44 -5.85 14.29
C VAL A 71 -3.87 -5.58 14.75
N ALA A 72 -4.62 -6.63 15.04
CA ALA A 72 -5.95 -6.52 15.62
C ALA A 72 -5.85 -5.86 17.01
N THR A 73 -6.58 -4.77 17.22
CA THR A 73 -6.60 -4.06 18.52
C THR A 73 -7.55 -4.70 19.51
N GLU A 74 -8.56 -5.42 19.00
CA GLU A 74 -9.60 -6.08 19.78
C GLU A 74 -10.08 -7.34 19.07
N ARG A 75 -10.85 -8.16 19.81
CA ARG A 75 -11.52 -9.32 19.24
C ARG A 75 -12.63 -8.86 18.28
N ALA A 76 -12.60 -9.33 17.03
CA ALA A 76 -13.62 -8.99 16.04
C ALA A 76 -13.95 -10.16 15.11
N LEU A 77 -15.19 -10.21 14.62
CA LEU A 77 -15.61 -11.17 13.59
C LEU A 77 -15.31 -10.58 12.20
N THR A 78 -14.57 -11.33 11.39
CA THR A 78 -14.29 -11.02 9.99
C THR A 78 -14.87 -12.11 9.09
N LEU A 79 -14.83 -11.91 7.76
CA LEU A 79 -15.18 -12.95 6.79
C LEU A 79 -14.26 -14.19 6.90
N MET A 80 -13.03 -14.03 7.37
CA MET A 80 -12.06 -15.12 7.57
C MET A 80 -12.18 -15.79 8.94
N GLY A 81 -13.19 -15.41 9.74
CA GLY A 81 -13.38 -15.89 11.10
C GLY A 81 -13.08 -14.82 12.15
N THR A 82 -13.01 -15.23 13.41
CA THR A 82 -12.73 -14.33 14.53
C THR A 82 -11.22 -14.13 14.70
N CYS A 83 -10.80 -12.89 14.85
CA CYS A 83 -9.47 -12.55 15.36
C CYS A 83 -9.56 -12.17 16.84
N GLU A 84 -8.44 -12.33 17.55
CA GLU A 84 -8.21 -11.80 18.89
C GLU A 84 -7.32 -10.55 18.84
N ALA A 85 -7.29 -9.79 19.93
CA ALA A 85 -6.34 -8.70 20.08
C ALA A 85 -4.89 -9.22 20.01
N GLY A 86 -4.06 -8.60 19.17
CA GLY A 86 -2.68 -9.01 18.91
C GLY A 86 -2.49 -9.83 17.64
N ASP A 87 -3.56 -10.39 17.07
CA ASP A 87 -3.47 -11.16 15.82
C ASP A 87 -3.02 -10.28 14.66
N GLY A 88 -2.21 -10.84 13.77
CA GLY A 88 -1.91 -10.28 12.46
C GLY A 88 -3.08 -10.43 11.50
N LEU A 89 -3.50 -9.31 10.92
CA LEU A 89 -4.53 -9.22 9.89
C LEU A 89 -3.90 -8.82 8.57
N GLY A 90 -3.93 -9.71 7.58
CA GLY A 90 -3.53 -9.41 6.22
C GLY A 90 -4.73 -9.04 5.36
N LEU A 91 -4.66 -7.91 4.67
CA LEU A 91 -5.72 -7.37 3.84
C LEU A 91 -5.27 -7.26 2.38
N ILE A 92 -6.14 -7.65 1.45
CA ILE A 92 -6.03 -7.31 0.03
C ILE A 92 -7.09 -6.25 -0.25
N GLY A 93 -6.65 -5.10 -0.74
CA GLY A 93 -7.45 -3.89 -0.69
C GLY A 93 -7.91 -3.61 0.74
N ARG A 94 -9.22 -3.68 0.98
CA ARG A 94 -9.85 -3.44 2.30
C ARG A 94 -10.38 -4.70 2.96
N GLU A 95 -10.24 -5.85 2.31
CA GLU A 95 -10.82 -7.11 2.76
C GLU A 95 -9.78 -7.93 3.52
N VAL A 96 -10.15 -8.42 4.70
CA VAL A 96 -9.30 -9.33 5.47
C VAL A 96 -9.27 -10.69 4.77
N VAL A 97 -8.08 -11.14 4.38
CA VAL A 97 -7.86 -12.42 3.69
C VAL A 97 -6.94 -13.37 4.47
N VAL A 98 -6.26 -12.85 5.49
CA VAL A 98 -5.40 -13.62 6.40
C VAL A 98 -5.65 -13.19 7.84
N ILE A 99 -5.81 -14.18 8.72
CA ILE A 99 -5.69 -14.02 10.18
C ILE A 99 -4.60 -15.00 10.64
N ALA A 100 -3.66 -14.52 11.44
CA ALA A 100 -2.70 -15.37 12.14
C ALA A 100 -2.36 -14.79 13.54
N PRO A 101 -2.08 -15.62 14.55
CA PRO A 101 -1.67 -15.14 15.87
C PRO A 101 -0.36 -14.34 15.88
N ASP A 102 0.51 -14.57 14.89
CA ASP A 102 1.76 -13.84 14.70
C ASP A 102 1.66 -12.90 13.49
N PRO A 103 1.86 -11.58 13.67
CA PRO A 103 1.91 -10.63 12.56
C PRO A 103 2.91 -10.99 11.47
N ALA A 104 4.08 -11.55 11.81
CA ALA A 104 5.08 -11.92 10.81
C ALA A 104 4.59 -13.09 9.94
N GLU A 105 3.91 -14.07 10.53
CA GLU A 105 3.25 -15.15 9.79
C GLU A 105 2.09 -14.62 8.93
N ALA A 106 1.28 -13.69 9.44
CA ALA A 106 0.23 -13.05 8.65
C ALA A 106 0.81 -12.30 7.43
N GLY A 107 1.92 -11.58 7.62
CA GLY A 107 2.62 -10.87 6.54
C GLY A 107 3.14 -11.82 5.46
N ARG A 108 3.80 -12.92 5.85
CA ARG A 108 4.28 -13.96 4.93
C ARG A 108 3.15 -14.58 4.11
N ARG A 109 2.04 -14.94 4.76
CA ARG A 109 0.85 -15.49 4.10
C ARG A 109 0.18 -14.49 3.17
N LEU A 110 0.13 -13.21 3.56
CA LEU A 110 -0.41 -12.15 2.71
C LEU A 110 0.43 -12.00 1.44
N ILE A 111 1.76 -11.92 1.56
CA ILE A 111 2.68 -11.85 0.43
C ILE A 111 2.49 -13.05 -0.51
N ASP A 112 2.43 -14.27 0.04
CA ASP A 112 2.17 -15.48 -0.75
C ASP A 112 0.86 -15.39 -1.54
N GLN A 113 -0.19 -14.81 -0.96
CA GLN A 113 -1.46 -14.63 -1.67
C GLN A 113 -1.38 -13.57 -2.78
N VAL A 114 -0.76 -12.41 -2.51
CA VAL A 114 -0.70 -11.32 -3.50
C VAL A 114 0.21 -11.70 -4.69
N LEU A 115 1.37 -12.30 -4.41
CA LEU A 115 2.29 -12.79 -5.44
C LEU A 115 1.83 -14.10 -6.10
N GLY A 116 0.88 -14.82 -5.49
CA GLY A 116 0.35 -16.07 -6.04
C GLY A 116 -0.35 -15.92 -7.41
N VAL A 117 -0.73 -14.70 -7.79
CA VAL A 117 -1.33 -14.36 -9.09
C VAL A 117 -0.28 -13.80 -10.08
N GLY A 118 1.00 -13.82 -9.70
CA GLY A 118 2.13 -13.24 -10.45
C GLY A 118 2.54 -11.87 -9.93
N GLY A 119 3.58 -11.29 -10.52
CA GLY A 119 4.16 -9.99 -10.16
C GLY A 119 5.69 -10.06 -10.25
N GLU A 120 6.32 -8.98 -10.66
CA GLU A 120 7.79 -8.89 -10.77
C GLU A 120 8.39 -7.93 -9.75
N LEU A 121 7.60 -7.01 -9.21
CA LEU A 121 8.00 -6.05 -8.20
C LEU A 121 7.03 -6.08 -7.01
N LEU A 122 7.59 -6.20 -5.80
CA LEU A 122 6.89 -6.02 -4.53
C LEU A 122 7.44 -4.76 -3.84
N THR A 123 6.59 -3.74 -3.73
CA THR A 123 6.88 -2.54 -2.95
C THR A 123 6.31 -2.69 -1.55
N LEU A 124 7.15 -2.56 -0.52
CA LEU A 124 6.78 -2.54 0.90
C LEU A 124 6.93 -1.12 1.45
N LEU A 125 5.83 -0.53 1.90
CA LEU A 125 5.81 0.76 2.58
C LEU A 125 5.60 0.55 4.08
N LEU A 126 6.64 0.78 4.87
CA LEU A 126 6.67 0.49 6.30
C LEU A 126 5.90 1.54 7.11
N GLY A 127 5.03 1.09 8.02
CA GLY A 127 4.31 1.95 8.95
C GLY A 127 5.15 2.38 10.15
N ALA A 128 4.64 3.32 10.93
CA ALA A 128 5.35 3.90 12.06
C ALA A 128 5.65 2.90 13.21
N GLU A 129 4.84 1.86 13.34
CA GLU A 129 4.91 0.89 14.43
C GLU A 129 5.54 -0.45 13.99
N ILE A 130 6.19 -0.49 12.82
CA ILE A 130 6.84 -1.71 12.34
C ILE A 130 7.98 -2.12 13.29
N PRO A 131 8.03 -3.39 13.73
CA PRO A 131 9.17 -3.87 14.51
C PRO A 131 10.47 -3.86 13.69
N ALA A 132 11.60 -3.62 14.35
CA ALA A 132 12.92 -3.72 13.72
C ALA A 132 13.17 -5.13 13.16
N GLY A 133 13.74 -5.22 11.96
CA GLY A 133 14.02 -6.48 11.27
C GLY A 133 12.79 -7.16 10.65
N PHE A 134 11.58 -6.62 10.83
CA PHE A 134 10.37 -7.21 10.27
C PHE A 134 10.36 -7.18 8.74
N ALA A 135 10.82 -6.09 8.14
CA ALA A 135 10.93 -5.94 6.69
C ALA A 135 11.97 -6.91 6.09
N ASP A 136 13.08 -7.14 6.79
CA ASP A 136 14.11 -8.10 6.39
C ASP A 136 13.56 -9.52 6.40
N LEU A 137 12.82 -9.89 7.45
CA LEU A 137 12.14 -11.19 7.57
C LEU A 137 11.18 -11.47 6.40
N LEU A 138 10.42 -10.46 5.97
CA LEU A 138 9.52 -10.60 4.82
C LEU A 138 10.29 -10.68 3.51
N SER A 139 11.38 -9.91 3.37
CA SER A 139 12.23 -9.91 2.18
C SER A 139 12.93 -11.26 2.00
N GLU A 140 13.43 -11.86 3.09
CA GLU A 140 13.99 -13.21 3.09
C GLU A 140 12.95 -14.26 2.64
N HIS A 141 11.70 -14.13 3.11
CA HIS A 141 10.61 -15.02 2.70
C HIS A 141 10.30 -14.90 1.21
N VAL A 142 10.27 -13.68 0.66
CA VAL A 142 10.07 -13.44 -0.78
C VAL A 142 11.21 -14.07 -1.58
N ALA A 143 12.47 -13.81 -1.20
CA ALA A 143 13.63 -14.38 -1.88
C ALA A 143 13.63 -15.92 -1.89
N ALA A 144 13.12 -16.55 -0.82
CA ALA A 144 13.03 -17.99 -0.71
C ALA A 144 11.90 -18.63 -1.55
N ARG A 145 10.76 -17.95 -1.74
CA ARG A 145 9.53 -18.54 -2.30
C ARG A 145 9.09 -17.97 -3.64
N HIS A 146 9.48 -16.74 -3.96
CA HIS A 146 9.08 -16.00 -5.15
C HIS A 146 10.32 -15.52 -5.89
N GLN A 147 11.07 -16.48 -6.46
CA GLN A 147 12.30 -16.19 -7.17
C GLN A 147 12.04 -15.25 -8.36
N GLY A 148 12.87 -14.22 -8.48
CA GLY A 148 12.76 -13.23 -9.55
C GLY A 148 11.87 -12.03 -9.22
N VAL A 149 11.21 -12.00 -8.06
CA VAL A 149 10.51 -10.80 -7.56
C VAL A 149 11.51 -9.85 -6.93
N GLU A 150 11.58 -8.62 -7.43
CA GLU A 150 12.32 -7.53 -6.82
C GLU A 150 11.54 -6.97 -5.61
N VAL A 151 12.24 -6.63 -4.53
CA VAL A 151 11.62 -6.04 -3.33
C VAL A 151 12.17 -4.65 -3.10
N LEU A 152 11.29 -3.65 -3.13
CA LEU A 152 11.61 -2.27 -2.75
C LEU A 152 10.99 -1.95 -1.40
N ILE A 153 11.75 -1.31 -0.52
CA ILE A 153 11.32 -1.00 0.84
C ILE A 153 11.44 0.49 1.08
N TYR A 154 10.36 1.12 1.54
CA TYR A 154 10.28 2.53 1.86
C TYR A 154 9.76 2.73 3.27
N GLU A 155 10.34 3.69 3.99
CA GLU A 155 9.75 4.17 5.25
C GLU A 155 8.57 5.11 4.92
N GLY A 156 7.35 4.68 5.26
CA GLY A 156 6.14 5.48 5.01
C GLY A 156 5.60 6.19 6.26
N GLY A 157 5.82 5.60 7.44
CA GLY A 157 5.43 6.22 8.71
C GLY A 157 3.92 6.36 8.92
N GLN A 158 3.10 5.71 8.08
CA GLN A 158 1.65 5.71 8.28
C GLN A 158 1.28 5.02 9.60
N SER A 159 0.22 5.51 10.24
CA SER A 159 -0.34 4.91 11.46
C SER A 159 -1.38 3.85 11.12
N GLY A 160 -1.54 2.85 12.00
CA GLY A 160 -2.60 1.84 11.92
C GLY A 160 -2.29 0.61 11.05
N ASP A 161 -1.44 0.75 10.03
CA ASP A 161 -0.86 -0.37 9.28
C ASP A 161 0.58 -0.59 9.75
N LEU A 162 0.98 -1.85 10.01
CA LEU A 162 2.39 -2.20 10.16
C LEU A 162 3.13 -1.98 8.84
N LEU A 163 2.51 -2.33 7.72
CA LEU A 163 2.99 -2.02 6.38
C LEU A 163 1.85 -2.00 5.37
N GLN A 164 2.06 -1.30 4.27
CA GLN A 164 1.30 -1.45 3.03
C GLN A 164 2.19 -2.11 1.98
N LEU A 165 1.59 -2.88 1.09
CA LEU A 165 2.31 -3.52 0.00
C LEU A 165 1.62 -3.26 -1.34
N GLY A 166 2.42 -3.13 -2.38
CA GLY A 166 2.00 -3.02 -3.78
C GLY A 166 2.72 -4.06 -4.61
N VAL A 167 2.01 -4.66 -5.56
CA VAL A 167 2.57 -5.60 -6.54
C VAL A 167 2.20 -5.15 -7.95
N GLU A 168 3.22 -5.12 -8.79
CA GLU A 168 3.15 -4.86 -10.23
C GLU A 168 3.43 -6.17 -10.98
#